data_AF-A0A645GR52-F1
#
_entry.id   AF-A0A645GR52-F1
#
_cell.length_a   1.000
_cell.length_b   1.000
_cell.length_c   1.000
_cell.angle_alpha   90.00
_cell.angle_beta   90.00
_cell.angle_gamma   90.00
#
_symmetry.space_group_name_H-M   'P 1'
#
loop_
_entity.id
_entity.type
_entity.pdbx_description
1 polymer ?
#
loop_
_entity_poly.entity_id
_entity_poly.type
_entity_poly.pdbx_seq_one_letter_code
_entity_poly.pdbx_strand_id
1 'polypeptide(L)'
;MIVPISSDDKEQFRTIIDAPAKIEAPVVAGQKLGVARILYKDTEIGTVDLIATETVERKTFFGMLWGSVWNFFTFVVKNFA
;
A
#
# COMPACT_ATOMS: atom_id res chain seq x y z
N MET A 1 14.81 -19.52 -19.84
CA MET A 1 16.05 -20.02 -19.23
C MET A 1 15.67 -21.11 -18.25
N ILE A 2 16.25 -22.30 -18.34
CA ILE A 2 15.97 -23.43 -17.44
C ILE A 2 17.17 -23.60 -16.52
N VAL A 3 16.97 -23.46 -15.21
CA VAL A 3 18.02 -23.65 -14.21
C VAL A 3 17.80 -25.02 -13.56
N PRO A 4 18.76 -25.97 -13.67
CA PRO A 4 18.65 -27.25 -12.98
C PRO A 4 18.79 -27.02 -11.47
N ILE A 5 17.81 -27.53 -10.71
CA ILE A 5 17.75 -27.41 -9.24
C ILE A 5 17.89 -28.81 -8.65
N SER A 6 18.86 -28.97 -7.75
CA SER A 6 18.95 -30.14 -6.87
C SER A 6 18.18 -29.90 -5.57
N SER A 7 17.90 -30.97 -4.81
CA SER A 7 17.25 -30.87 -3.50
C SER A 7 18.01 -29.96 -2.53
N ASP A 8 19.34 -29.92 -2.65
CA ASP A 8 20.26 -29.16 -1.79
C ASP A 8 20.31 -27.67 -2.16
N ASP A 9 19.80 -27.30 -3.33
CA ASP A 9 19.79 -25.92 -3.83
C ASP A 9 18.62 -25.10 -3.27
N LYS A 10 17.66 -25.72 -2.58
CA LYS A 10 16.45 -25.04 -2.06
C LYS A 10 16.77 -23.90 -1.10
N GLU A 11 17.82 -24.04 -0.29
CA GLU A 11 18.22 -23.03 0.70
C GLU A 11 18.91 -21.80 0.06
N GLN A 12 19.25 -21.88 -1.22
CA GLN A 12 19.96 -20.83 -1.94
C GLN A 12 19.02 -19.86 -2.67
N PHE A 13 17.71 -20.08 -2.59
CA PHE A 13 16.71 -19.15 -3.08
C PHE A 13 16.46 -18.04 -2.06
N ARG A 14 16.49 -16.81 -2.53
CA ARG A 14 16.21 -15.62 -1.73
C ARG A 14 15.14 -14.79 -2.41
N THR A 15 14.14 -14.37 -1.66
CA THR A 15 13.14 -13.41 -2.15
C THR A 15 13.46 -12.04 -1.58
N ILE A 16 13.67 -11.06 -2.45
CA ILE A 16 13.91 -9.67 -2.09
C ILE A 16 12.67 -8.85 -2.46
N ILE A 17 12.11 -8.17 -1.48
CA ILE A 17 10.98 -7.26 -1.67
C ILE A 17 11.55 -5.85 -1.88
N ASP A 18 11.29 -5.30 -3.06
CA ASP A 18 11.64 -3.94 -3.44
C ASP A 18 10.37 -3.10 -3.49
N ALA A 19 10.06 -2.47 -2.36
CA ALA A 19 8.89 -1.63 -2.18
C ALA A 19 9.26 -0.43 -1.29
N PRO A 20 8.62 0.73 -1.50
CA PRO A 20 8.86 1.90 -0.67
C PRO A 20 8.45 1.61 0.80
N ALA A 21 9.24 2.13 1.73
CA ALA A 21 9.02 1.92 3.16
C ALA A 21 7.69 2.53 3.68
N LYS A 22 7.15 3.50 2.95
CA LYS A 22 5.86 4.13 3.22
C LYS A 22 5.11 4.32 1.91
N ILE A 23 3.80 4.09 1.95
CA ILE A 23 2.90 4.27 0.83
C ILE A 23 1.86 5.31 1.28
N GLU A 24 1.83 6.44 0.59
CA GLU A 24 0.87 7.50 0.88
C GLU A 24 -0.49 7.17 0.25
N ALA A 25 -1.55 7.44 1.00
CA ALA A 25 -2.92 7.31 0.51
C ALA A 25 -3.28 8.51 -0.40
N PRO A 26 -4.16 8.35 -1.40
CA PRO A 26 -4.95 7.15 -1.69
C PRO A 26 -4.17 6.09 -2.47
N VAL A 27 -4.45 4.81 -2.18
CA VAL A 27 -3.97 3.65 -2.94
C VAL A 27 -5.17 2.97 -3.57
N VAL A 28 -5.10 2.64 -4.86
CA VAL A 28 -6.21 1.99 -5.59
C VAL A 28 -5.95 0.49 -5.74
N ALA A 29 -6.97 -0.35 -5.60
CA ALA A 29 -6.86 -1.77 -5.88
C ALA A 29 -6.27 -2.02 -7.30
N GLY A 30 -5.30 -2.92 -7.39
CA GLY A 30 -4.53 -3.20 -8.60
C GLY A 30 -3.35 -2.26 -8.84
N GLN A 31 -3.16 -1.21 -8.04
CA GLN A 31 -2.01 -0.32 -8.16
C GLN A 31 -0.71 -1.07 -7.85
N LYS A 32 0.29 -0.95 -8.73
CA LYS A 32 1.63 -1.48 -8.48
C LYS A 32 2.32 -0.69 -7.37
N LEU A 33 2.76 -1.40 -6.34
CA LEU A 33 3.42 -0.87 -5.14
C LEU A 33 4.91 -1.19 -5.09
N GLY A 34 5.36 -2.18 -5.87
CA GLY A 34 6.76 -2.60 -5.89
C GLY A 34 6.96 -3.86 -6.70
N VAL A 35 8.07 -4.54 -6.46
CA VAL A 35 8.39 -5.83 -7.07
C VAL A 35 8.98 -6.80 -6.04
N ALA A 36 8.67 -8.08 -6.17
CA ALA A 36 9.40 -9.14 -5.49
C ALA A 36 10.33 -9.82 -6.50
N ARG A 37 11.61 -9.84 -6.18
CA ARG A 37 12.67 -10.47 -6.98
C ARG A 37 13.06 -11.79 -6.33
N ILE A 38 13.17 -12.83 -7.14
CA ILE A 38 13.63 -14.15 -6.72
C ILE A 38 15.07 -14.29 -7.22
N LEU A 39 15.99 -14.47 -6.28
CA LEU A 39 17.40 -14.66 -6.55
C LEU A 39 17.77 -16.12 -6.27
N TYR A 40 18.62 -16.67 -7.12
CA TYR A 40 19.30 -17.94 -6.91
C TYR A 40 20.80 -17.72 -7.13
N LYS A 41 21.62 -18.05 -6.12
CA LYS A 41 23.08 -17.80 -6.15
C LYS A 41 23.40 -16.35 -6.56
N ASP A 42 22.70 -15.40 -5.92
CA ASP A 42 22.79 -13.95 -6.17
C ASP A 42 22.45 -13.49 -7.60
N THR A 43 21.95 -14.38 -8.45
CA THR A 43 21.44 -14.06 -9.79
C THR A 43 19.92 -13.96 -9.75
N GLU A 44 19.36 -12.88 -10.28
CA GLU A 44 17.91 -12.72 -10.42
C GLU A 44 17.37 -13.69 -11.48
N ILE A 45 16.45 -14.56 -11.07
CA ILE A 45 15.84 -15.60 -11.92
C ILE A 45 14.35 -15.35 -12.20
N GLY A 46 13.75 -14.39 -11.50
CA GLY A 46 12.35 -14.04 -11.66
C GLY A 46 11.98 -12.78 -10.90
N THR A 47 10.96 -12.11 -11.41
CA THR A 47 10.42 -10.87 -10.85
C THR A 47 8.91 -10.93 -10.95
N VAL A 48 8.21 -10.49 -9.90
CA VAL A 48 6.75 -10.37 -9.89
C VAL A 48 6.34 -9.02 -9.34
N ASP A 49 5.30 -8.45 -9.93
CA ASP A 49 4.75 -7.17 -9.49
C ASP A 49 3.97 -7.33 -8.19
N LEU A 50 4.26 -6.47 -7.22
CA LEU A 50 3.49 -6.35 -5.98
C LEU A 50 2.39 -5.33 -6.22
N ILE A 51 1.14 -5.78 -6.17
CA ILE A 51 -0.04 -4.95 -6.42
C ILE A 51 -0.88 -4.78 -5.16
N ALA A 52 -1.55 -3.64 -5.03
CA ALA A 52 -2.51 -3.39 -3.97
C ALA A 52 -3.73 -4.30 -4.14
N THR A 53 -4.08 -5.09 -3.13
CA THR A 53 -5.28 -5.95 -3.18
C THR A 53 -6.56 -5.14 -3.06
N GLU A 54 -6.53 -4.05 -2.31
CA GLU A 54 -7.69 -3.23 -1.98
C GLU A 54 -7.39 -1.73 -2.10
N THR A 55 -8.45 -0.92 -2.22
CA THR A 55 -8.35 0.53 -2.24
C THR A 55 -8.31 1.07 -0.81
N VAL A 56 -7.29 1.87 -0.49
CA VAL A 56 -7.15 2.57 0.78
C VAL A 56 -7.31 4.07 0.55
N GLU A 57 -8.45 4.61 0.98
CA GLU A 57 -8.77 6.02 0.85
C GLU A 57 -8.00 6.89 1.84
N ARG A 58 -7.72 8.13 1.45
CA ARG A 58 -7.12 9.11 2.36
C ARG A 58 -8.12 9.46 3.45
N LYS A 59 -7.70 9.39 4.72
CA LYS A 59 -8.49 9.92 5.84
C LYS A 59 -8.65 11.43 5.67
N THR A 60 -9.83 11.88 5.27
CA THR A 60 -10.16 13.31 5.22
C THR A 60 -10.89 13.76 6.47
N PHE A 61 -10.48 14.91 7.01
CA PHE A 61 -11.04 15.62 8.18
C PHE A 61 -12.49 16.14 7.98
N PHE A 62 -13.17 15.76 6.89
CA PHE A 62 -14.50 16.25 6.54
C PHE A 62 -15.54 16.05 7.65
N GLY A 63 -15.47 14.92 8.37
CA GLY A 63 -16.36 14.68 9.51
C GLY A 63 -16.20 15.71 10.64
N MET A 64 -14.96 16.15 10.92
CA MET A 64 -14.70 17.19 11.93
C MET A 64 -15.16 18.56 11.44
N LEU A 65 -14.86 18.91 10.18
CA LEU A 65 -15.22 20.21 9.61
C LEU A 65 -16.73 20.40 9.55
N TRP A 66 -17.49 19.37 9.17
CA TRP A 66 -18.96 19.47 9.09
C TRP A 66 -19.62 19.59 10.47
N GLY A 67 -19.09 18.89 11.49
CA GLY A 67 -19.56 19.01 12.87
C GLY A 67 -19.34 20.41 13.45
N SER A 68 -18.18 21.03 13.18
CA SER A 68 -17.89 22.40 13.60
C SER A 68 -18.79 23.43 12.92
N VAL A 69 -19.09 23.27 11.63
CA VAL A 69 -20.01 24.14 10.89
C VAL A 69 -21.43 24.06 11.48
N TRP A 70 -21.95 22.86 11.72
CA TRP A 70 -23.30 22.70 12.30
C TRP A 70 -23.42 23.26 13.72
N ASN A 71 -22.39 23.08 14.55
CA ASN A 71 -22.34 23.67 15.89
C ASN A 71 -22.30 25.19 15.87
N PHE A 72 -21.60 25.79 14.91
CA PHE A 72 -21.62 27.24 14.70
C PHE A 72 -22.98 27.73 14.24
N PHE A 73 -23.59 27.07 13.25
CA PHE A 73 -24.94 27.43 12.77
C PHE A 73 -25.99 27.34 13.88
N THR A 74 -26.00 26.26 14.65
CA THR A 74 -26.93 26.09 15.78
C THR A 74 -26.69 27.13 16.88
N PHE A 75 -25.42 27.47 17.17
CA PHE A 75 -25.09 28.54 18.11
C PHE A 75 -25.60 29.90 17.65
N VAL A 76 -25.42 30.24 16.37
CA VAL A 76 -25.89 31.51 15.79
C VAL A 76 -27.42 31.59 15.81
N VAL A 77 -28.12 30.55 15.37
CA VAL A 77 -29.59 30.50 15.38
C VAL A 77 -30.15 30.60 16.80
N LYS A 78 -29.52 29.94 17.78
CA LYS A 78 -29.98 29.94 19.18
C LYS A 78 -29.68 31.23 19.94
N ASN A 79 -28.70 32.04 19.52
CA ASN A 79 -28.41 33.33 20.15
C ASN A 79 -29.18 34.51 19.55
N PHE A 80 -29.76 34.34 18.35
CA PHE A 80 -30.47 35.39 17.62
C PHE A 80 -31.96 35.10 17.37
N ALA A 81 -32.51 34.01 17.94
CA ALA A 81 -33.94 33.71 18.05
C ALA A 81 -34.35 33.69 19.53
#